data_AF-A0A7S1EJJ5-F1
#
_entry.id   AF-A0A7S1EJJ5-F1
#
_cell.length_a   1.000
_cell.length_b   1.000
_cell.length_c   1.000
_cell.angle_alpha   90.00
_cell.angle_beta   90.00
_cell.angle_gamma   90.00
#
_symmetry.space_group_name_H-M   'P 1'
#
loop_
_entity.id
_entity.type
_entity.pdbx_description
1 polymer ?
#
loop_
_entity_poly.entity_id
_entity_poly.type
_entity_poly.pdbx_seq_one_letter_code
_entity_poly.pdbx_strand_id
1 'polypeptide(L)'
;DETVAVRPRSAAPSALREHLSEEQRQGFWIEKILDEPRVFLLHNLLSTDEVEELIETGEDKGMTTAMITPYGSNELVPSSTRTNTAAWLDFRQTPLVTRLEDKIAAVTGTRPEDAENLQILHYADG
;
A
#
# COMPACT_ATOMS: atom_id res chain seq x y z
N ASP A 1 14.75 -14.50 -1.49
CA ASP A 1 15.36 -14.16 -2.79
C ASP A 1 14.27 -14.29 -3.85
N GLU A 2 13.30 -13.37 -3.81
CA GLU A 2 12.21 -13.30 -4.78
C GLU A 2 12.50 -12.08 -5.67
N THR A 3 12.85 -12.35 -6.92
CA THR A 3 13.15 -11.31 -7.91
C THR A 3 11.90 -10.49 -8.22
N VAL A 4 11.86 -9.25 -7.76
CA VAL A 4 10.84 -8.26 -8.13
C VAL A 4 11.05 -7.88 -9.60
N ALA A 5 10.15 -8.35 -10.47
CA ALA A 5 10.21 -8.03 -11.90
C ALA A 5 9.54 -6.67 -12.18
N VAL A 6 10.34 -5.65 -12.49
CA VAL A 6 9.86 -4.40 -13.07
C VAL A 6 9.56 -4.64 -14.55
N ARG A 7 8.31 -4.50 -14.98
CA ARG A 7 7.90 -4.77 -16.37
C ARG A 7 7.58 -3.46 -17.11
N PRO A 8 8.26 -3.15 -18.23
CA PRO A 8 7.88 -2.03 -19.08
C PRO A 8 6.54 -2.31 -19.78
N ARG A 9 5.81 -1.25 -20.17
CA ARG A 9 4.67 -1.33 -21.09
C ARG A 9 5.16 -1.77 -22.49
N SER A 10 5.35 -3.07 -22.71
CA SER A 10 5.14 -3.77 -24.00
C SER A 10 5.64 -5.23 -23.96
N ALA A 11 4.71 -6.13 -24.26
CA ALA A 11 4.81 -7.48 -24.84
C ALA A 11 5.97 -8.41 -24.42
N ALA A 12 5.74 -9.23 -23.38
CA ALA A 12 6.35 -10.56 -23.36
C ALA A 12 5.73 -11.42 -24.48
N PRO A 13 6.50 -12.23 -25.24
CA PRO A 13 5.97 -13.13 -26.26
C PRO A 13 4.93 -14.07 -25.65
N SER A 14 3.75 -14.18 -26.27
CA SER A 14 2.59 -14.92 -25.72
C SER A 14 2.90 -16.37 -25.35
N ALA A 15 3.85 -17.00 -26.03
CA ALA A 15 4.22 -18.41 -25.85
C ALA A 15 4.81 -18.75 -24.46
N LEU A 16 5.45 -17.80 -23.77
CA LEU A 16 6.02 -18.05 -22.43
C LEU A 16 4.95 -18.01 -21.33
N ARG A 17 3.77 -17.44 -21.62
CA ARG A 17 2.67 -17.28 -20.65
C ARG A 17 1.79 -18.52 -20.51
N GLU A 18 1.84 -19.45 -21.47
CA GLU A 18 0.95 -20.62 -21.51
C GLU A 18 1.31 -21.70 -20.48
N HIS A 19 2.55 -21.71 -19.97
CA HIS A 19 3.06 -22.73 -19.05
C HIS A 19 3.19 -22.28 -17.59
N LEU A 20 2.77 -21.04 -17.29
CA LEU A 20 2.74 -20.52 -15.92
C LEU A 20 1.41 -20.92 -15.25
N SER A 21 1.47 -21.34 -13.99
CA SER A 21 0.26 -21.50 -13.17
C SER A 21 -0.51 -20.16 -13.11
N GLU A 22 -1.82 -20.19 -12.84
CA GLU A 22 -2.61 -18.96 -12.65
C GLU A 22 -2.00 -18.03 -11.60
N GLU A 23 -1.46 -18.60 -10.52
CA GLU A 23 -0.73 -17.90 -9.47
C GLU A 23 0.56 -17.25 -10.00
N GLN A 24 1.32 -17.92 -10.87
CA GLN A 24 2.48 -17.35 -11.56
C GLN A 24 2.11 -16.31 -12.63
N ARG A 25 0.89 -16.37 -13.18
CA ARG A 25 0.33 -15.35 -14.09
C ARG A 25 -0.23 -14.14 -13.33
N GLN A 26 -0.60 -14.33 -12.07
CA GLN A 26 -1.12 -13.31 -11.15
C GLN A 26 -0.13 -12.87 -10.07
N GLY A 27 1.15 -13.25 -10.18
CA GLY A 27 2.18 -12.80 -9.23
C GLY A 27 2.36 -11.29 -9.21
N PHE A 28 2.92 -10.78 -8.11
CA PHE A 28 3.27 -9.38 -7.93
C PHE A 28 4.18 -8.86 -9.06
N TRP A 29 3.87 -7.68 -9.62
CA TRP A 29 4.72 -7.03 -10.62
C TRP A 29 4.57 -5.51 -10.59
N ILE A 30 5.56 -4.79 -11.13
CA ILE A 30 5.61 -3.32 -11.10
C ILE A 30 5.52 -2.75 -12.52
N GLU A 31 4.61 -1.82 -12.74
CA GLU A 31 4.45 -1.03 -13.98
C GLU A 31 4.96 0.39 -13.77
N LYS A 32 5.80 0.91 -14.65
CA LYS A 32 6.11 2.34 -14.69
C LYS A 32 5.01 3.10 -15.43
N ILE A 33 4.39 4.07 -14.76
CA ILE A 33 3.27 4.87 -15.28
C ILE A 33 3.75 6.23 -15.82
N LEU A 34 4.59 6.94 -15.06
CA LEU A 34 5.14 8.25 -15.42
C LEU A 34 6.62 8.33 -15.04
N ASP A 35 7.38 9.08 -15.81
CA ASP A 35 8.80 9.36 -15.54
C ASP A 35 8.99 10.61 -14.68
N GLU A 36 8.16 11.65 -14.86
CA GLU A 36 8.25 12.90 -14.10
C GLU A 36 6.84 13.46 -13.80
N PRO A 37 6.34 13.37 -12.55
CA PRO A 37 6.96 12.68 -11.42
C PRO A 37 7.10 11.17 -11.69
N ARG A 38 8.07 10.52 -11.02
CA ARG A 38 8.23 9.06 -11.10
C ARG A 38 7.05 8.37 -10.44
N VAL A 39 6.20 7.72 -11.22
CA VAL A 39 5.01 7.00 -10.73
C VAL A 39 5.06 5.56 -11.18
N PHE A 40 4.86 4.64 -10.24
CA PHE A 40 4.79 3.20 -10.49
C PHE A 40 3.50 2.63 -9.92
N LEU A 41 2.94 1.63 -10.59
CA LEU A 41 1.79 0.85 -10.11
C LEU A 41 2.29 -0.54 -9.70
N LEU A 42 1.99 -0.91 -8.46
CA LEU A 42 2.33 -2.19 -7.85
C LEU A 42 1.12 -3.12 -7.99
N HIS A 43 1.16 -3.99 -8.99
CA HIS A 43 0.07 -4.91 -9.28
C HIS A 43 0.15 -6.13 -8.37
N ASN A 44 -1.02 -6.60 -7.91
CA ASN A 44 -1.17 -7.79 -7.08
C ASN A 44 -0.27 -7.75 -5.83
N LEU A 45 -0.21 -6.57 -5.19
CA LEU A 45 0.52 -6.38 -3.95
C LEU A 45 -0.13 -7.13 -2.79
N LEU A 46 -1.46 -7.06 -2.74
CA LEU A 46 -2.36 -7.68 -1.76
C LEU A 46 -3.31 -8.66 -2.47
N SER A 47 -3.64 -9.77 -1.83
CA SER A 47 -4.80 -10.60 -2.19
C SER A 47 -6.11 -9.99 -1.66
N THR A 48 -7.26 -10.50 -2.10
CA THR A 48 -8.56 -10.08 -1.56
C THR A 48 -8.66 -10.34 -0.06
N ASP A 49 -8.26 -11.52 0.41
CA ASP A 49 -8.27 -11.87 1.84
C ASP A 49 -7.38 -10.95 2.67
N GLU A 50 -6.21 -10.57 2.13
CA GLU A 50 -5.31 -9.62 2.80
C GLU A 50 -5.90 -8.20 2.85
N VAL A 51 -6.71 -7.81 1.86
CA VAL A 51 -7.45 -6.53 1.91
C VAL A 51 -8.49 -6.56 3.02
N GLU A 52 -9.26 -7.64 3.13
CA GLU A 52 -10.27 -7.81 4.20
C GLU A 52 -9.62 -7.78 5.59
N GLU A 53 -8.50 -8.50 5.79
CA GLU A 53 -7.75 -8.49 7.06
C GLU A 53 -7.26 -7.08 7.44
N LEU A 54 -6.79 -6.28 6.48
CA LEU A 54 -6.36 -4.90 6.75
C LEU A 54 -7.52 -3.97 7.11
N ILE A 55 -8.69 -4.17 6.50
CA ILE A 55 -9.90 -3.41 6.83
C ILE A 55 -10.29 -3.70 8.28
N GLU A 56 -10.44 -4.97 8.65
CA GLU A 56 -10.77 -5.41 10.00
C GLU A 56 -9.75 -4.88 11.02
N THR A 57 -8.46 -5.00 10.72
CA THR A 57 -7.38 -4.50 11.57
C THR A 57 -7.50 -2.99 11.81
N GLY A 58 -7.86 -2.23 10.78
CA GLY A 58 -8.07 -0.78 10.88
C GLY A 58 -9.30 -0.41 11.70
N GLU A 59 -10.42 -1.13 11.53
CA GLU A 59 -11.65 -0.94 12.30
C GLU A 59 -11.42 -1.24 13.79
N ASP A 60 -10.76 -2.37 14.10
CA ASP A 60 -10.41 -2.80 15.45
C ASP A 60 -9.46 -1.82 16.15
N LYS A 61 -8.55 -1.19 15.40
CA LYS A 61 -7.64 -0.17 15.95
C LYS A 61 -8.38 1.10 16.39
N GLY A 62 -9.62 1.30 15.93
CA GLY A 62 -10.46 2.44 16.30
C GLY A 62 -10.29 3.62 15.35
N MET A 63 -11.02 3.59 14.24
CA MET A 63 -11.05 4.66 13.24
C MET A 63 -11.56 5.98 13.84
N THR A 64 -10.82 7.08 13.62
CA THR A 64 -11.18 8.43 14.08
C THR A 64 -11.16 9.43 12.93
N THR A 65 -11.98 10.48 13.00
CA THR A 65 -11.96 11.55 11.98
C THR A 65 -10.56 12.12 11.81
N ALA A 66 -10.13 12.30 10.56
CA ALA A 66 -8.81 12.85 10.29
C ALA A 66 -8.66 14.27 10.83
N MET A 67 -7.69 14.40 11.73
CA MET A 67 -7.25 15.67 12.28
C MET A 67 -6.05 16.19 11.47
N ILE A 68 -5.92 17.50 11.37
CA ILE A 68 -4.76 18.17 10.78
C ILE A 68 -4.16 19.14 11.78
N THR A 69 -2.87 19.40 11.64
CA THR A 69 -2.20 20.52 12.32
C THR A 69 -2.00 21.63 11.30
N PRO A 70 -2.77 22.73 11.36
CA PRO A 70 -2.63 23.83 10.42
C PRO A 70 -1.23 24.46 10.48
N TYR A 71 -0.76 25.02 9.37
CA TYR A 71 0.53 25.70 9.32
C TYR A 71 0.60 26.83 10.37
N GLY A 72 1.61 26.78 11.24
CA GLY A 72 1.80 27.74 12.33
C GLY A 72 1.01 27.45 13.61
N SER A 73 0.24 26.35 13.66
CA SER A 73 -0.43 25.87 14.87
C SER A 73 0.27 24.63 15.44
N ASN A 74 0.12 24.40 16.74
CA ASN A 74 0.46 23.13 17.40
C ASN A 74 -0.80 22.34 17.81
N GLU A 75 -1.99 22.84 17.47
CA GLU A 75 -3.26 22.20 17.79
C GLU A 75 -3.78 21.35 16.63
N LEU A 76 -4.27 20.16 16.97
CA LEU A 76 -4.99 19.28 16.06
C LEU A 76 -6.43 19.78 15.90
N VAL A 77 -6.82 20.10 14.68
CA VAL A 77 -8.19 20.51 14.34
C VAL A 77 -8.80 19.54 13.33
N PRO A 78 -10.13 19.35 13.32
CA PRO A 78 -10.80 18.59 12.26
C PRO A 78 -10.51 19.22 10.91
N SER A 79 -10.17 18.40 9.91
CA SER A 79 -9.92 18.91 8.57
C SER A 79 -11.23 19.19 7.84
N SER A 80 -11.35 20.34 7.20
CA SER A 80 -12.44 20.61 6.25
C SER A 80 -12.22 19.95 4.88
N THR A 81 -11.01 19.44 4.61
CA THR A 81 -10.63 18.81 3.33
C THR A 81 -10.35 17.31 3.44
N ARG A 82 -10.10 16.79 4.66
CA ARG A 82 -10.00 15.34 4.92
C ARG A 82 -11.28 14.88 5.61
N THR A 83 -12.23 14.41 4.82
CA THR A 83 -13.51 13.87 5.30
C THR A 83 -13.44 12.40 5.70
N ASN A 84 -12.26 11.78 5.63
CA ASN A 84 -12.07 10.38 6.00
C ASN A 84 -12.00 10.17 7.52
N THR A 85 -12.28 8.93 7.93
CA THR A 85 -11.78 8.38 9.18
C THR A 85 -10.48 7.63 8.92
N ALA A 86 -9.64 7.55 9.94
CA ALA A 86 -8.31 7.00 9.86
C ALA A 86 -7.95 6.20 11.11
N ALA A 87 -7.16 5.15 10.92
CA ALA A 87 -6.47 4.45 11.98
C ALA A 87 -4.98 4.34 11.63
N TRP A 88 -4.12 4.58 12.61
CA TRP A 88 -2.69 4.33 12.51
C TRP A 88 -2.39 2.99 13.16
N LEU A 89 -1.85 2.05 12.40
CA LEU A 89 -1.42 0.76 12.93
C LEU A 89 -0.09 0.93 13.71
N ASP A 90 0.24 -0.02 14.57
CA ASP A 90 1.56 -0.07 15.20
C ASP A 90 2.57 -0.69 14.23
N PHE A 91 3.86 -0.33 14.36
CA PHE A 91 4.93 -0.93 13.57
C PHE A 91 4.95 -2.45 13.75
N ARG A 92 4.93 -3.20 12.65
CA ARG A 92 4.86 -4.68 12.67
C ARG A 92 3.69 -5.24 13.49
N GLN A 93 2.53 -4.56 13.52
CA GLN A 93 1.38 -4.93 14.37
C GLN A 93 0.86 -6.35 14.12
N THR A 94 0.75 -6.76 12.85
CA THR A 94 0.30 -8.10 12.45
C THR A 94 1.32 -8.74 11.51
N PRO A 95 1.28 -10.07 11.29
CA PRO A 95 2.12 -10.73 10.29
C PRO A 95 1.94 -10.13 8.89
N LEU A 96 0.70 -9.80 8.52
CA LEU A 96 0.38 -9.14 7.25
C LEU A 96 1.01 -7.74 7.16
N VAL A 97 0.82 -6.90 8.19
CA VAL A 97 1.42 -5.56 8.25
C VAL A 97 2.94 -5.63 8.17
N THR A 98 3.55 -6.54 8.93
CA THR A 98 5.01 -6.77 8.91
C THR A 98 5.51 -7.10 7.50
N ARG A 99 4.83 -8.04 6.81
CA ARG A 99 5.17 -8.43 5.45
C ARG A 99 5.03 -7.26 4.47
N LEU A 100 4.02 -6.41 4.64
CA LEU A 100 3.81 -5.24 3.79
C LEU A 100 4.88 -4.17 4.00
N GLU A 101 5.23 -3.86 5.25
CA GLU A 101 6.31 -2.93 5.59
C GLU A 101 7.64 -3.40 4.96
N ASP A 102 7.99 -4.68 5.11
CA ASP A 102 9.19 -5.27 4.52
C ASP A 102 9.14 -5.24 2.98
N LYS A 103 7.99 -5.56 2.37
CA LYS A 103 7.83 -5.56 0.90
C LYS A 103 7.86 -4.16 0.29
N ILE A 104 7.23 -3.17 0.94
CA ILE A 104 7.26 -1.77 0.51
C ILE A 104 8.70 -1.26 0.58
N ALA A 105 9.39 -1.49 1.70
CA ALA A 105 10.79 -1.09 1.89
C ALA A 105 11.70 -1.67 0.79
N ALA A 106 11.52 -2.95 0.43
CA ALA A 106 12.26 -3.57 -0.65
C ALA A 106 12.01 -2.92 -2.02
N VAL A 107 10.77 -2.53 -2.31
CA VAL A 107 10.39 -1.89 -3.59
C VAL A 107 10.88 -0.44 -3.67
N THR A 108 10.89 0.29 -2.56
CA THR A 108 11.33 1.69 -2.49
C THR A 108 12.84 1.83 -2.29
N GLY A 109 13.55 0.75 -1.97
CA GLY A 109 14.97 0.78 -1.63
C GLY A 109 15.24 1.48 -0.29
N THR A 110 14.31 1.36 0.66
CA THR A 110 14.39 1.93 2.01
C THR A 110 14.40 0.83 3.07
N ARG A 111 14.32 1.20 4.35
CA ARG A 111 14.11 0.26 5.45
C ARG A 111 12.73 0.46 6.08
N PRO A 112 12.09 -0.57 6.64
CA PRO A 112 10.83 -0.42 7.35
C PRO A 112 10.90 0.61 8.48
N GLU A 113 12.02 0.70 9.18
CA GLU A 113 12.22 1.59 10.34
C GLU A 113 12.35 3.07 9.96
N ASP A 114 12.54 3.37 8.66
CA ASP A 114 12.58 4.75 8.15
C ASP A 114 11.18 5.29 7.80
N ALA A 115 10.17 4.43 7.77
CA ALA A 115 8.80 4.79 7.43
C ALA A 115 8.01 5.25 8.67
N GLU A 116 7.02 6.12 8.45
CA GLU A 116 5.91 6.27 9.39
C GLU A 116 5.09 4.96 9.42
N ASN A 117 4.35 4.73 10.50
CA ASN A 117 3.49 3.57 10.61
C ASN A 117 2.39 3.56 9.52
N LEU A 118 1.90 2.37 9.17
CA LEU A 118 0.84 2.22 8.18
C LEU A 118 -0.46 2.92 8.63
N GLN A 119 -1.02 3.76 7.77
CA GLN A 119 -2.31 4.42 7.98
C GLN A 119 -3.38 3.77 7.09
N ILE A 120 -4.48 3.33 7.71
CA ILE A 120 -5.70 2.90 7.00
C ILE A 120 -6.66 4.09 6.97
N LEU A 121 -7.25 4.37 5.81
CA LEU A 121 -8.20 5.46 5.59
C LEU A 121 -9.52 4.91 5.05
N HIS A 122 -10.64 5.39 5.60
CA HIS A 122 -11.97 5.10 5.09
C HIS A 122 -12.68 6.40 4.68
N TYR A 123 -13.06 6.48 3.41
CA TYR A 123 -13.85 7.59 2.86
C TYR A 123 -15.30 7.12 2.70
N ALA A 124 -16.23 7.79 3.37
CA ALA A 124 -17.65 7.62 3.10
C ALA A 124 -18.06 8.36 1.82
N ASP A 125 -19.30 8.12 1.36
CA ASP A 125 -19.91 8.90 0.28
C ASP A 125 -19.82 10.40 0.60
N GLY A 126 -19.31 11.16 -0.38
CA GLY A 126 -19.04 12.60 -0.27
C GLY A 126 -20.26 13.49 -0.46
#